data_AF-A0A7S2BFC1-F1
#
_entry.id   AF-A0A7S2BFC1-F1
#
_cell.length_a   1.000
_cell.length_b   1.000
_cell.length_c   1.000
_cell.angle_alpha   90.00
_cell.angle_beta   90.00
_cell.angle_gamma   90.00
#
_symmetry.space_group_name_H-M   'P 1'
#
loop_
_entity.id
_entity.type
_entity.pdbx_description
1 polymer ?
#
loop_
_entity_poly.entity_id
_entity_poly.type
_entity_poly.pdbx_seq_one_letter_code
_entity_poly.pdbx_strand_id
1 'polypeptide(L)'
;VTFLLVERFGRRVGKAQSELQASEASFRAAHAQRRAFAEGISFYGGEETERVLLDGHFEPVVEGFTAFAQRKFPMEVLQLLFYQGQFTIAMLLGGVVAFRDSDVAERTRLFDLTNSAMVTCLMALNKISCQLMDFAKATALLARVAKLYEVMEAFLAYEGQLRKAAVSAELRCSPGEVLLGVQEGEPLIEVDRVACCCEYNVAQLSCGTLVPVERSEAVVFEHVDVYTPDGL
;
A
#
# COMPACT_ATOMS: atom_id res chain seq x y z
N VAL A 1 10.01 -15.18 23.88
CA VAL A 1 10.35 -15.92 22.63
C VAL A 1 9.17 -15.97 21.67
N THR A 2 7.98 -16.38 22.14
CA THR A 2 6.73 -16.44 21.36
C THR A 2 6.37 -15.13 20.66
N PHE A 3 6.46 -13.99 21.36
CA PHE A 3 6.18 -12.67 20.79
C PHE A 3 7.09 -12.32 19.60
N LEU A 4 8.40 -12.53 19.74
CA LEU A 4 9.38 -12.23 18.68
C LEU A 4 9.18 -13.11 17.44
N LEU A 5 8.74 -14.35 17.62
CA LEU A 5 8.41 -15.25 16.51
C LEU A 5 7.18 -14.75 15.77
N VAL A 6 6.08 -14.47 16.49
CA VAL A 6 4.84 -13.94 15.90
C VAL A 6 5.11 -12.63 15.15
N GLU A 7 5.91 -11.74 15.72
CA GLU A 7 6.28 -10.48 15.06
C GLU A 7 7.09 -10.70 13.78
N ARG A 8 8.13 -11.56 13.82
CA ARG A 8 8.98 -11.83 12.65
C ARG A 8 8.20 -12.54 11.53
N PHE A 9 7.33 -13.49 11.87
CA PHE A 9 6.44 -14.14 10.92
C PHE A 9 5.38 -13.16 10.39
N GLY A 10 4.79 -12.35 11.26
CA GLY A 10 3.83 -11.31 10.90
C GLY A 10 4.38 -10.32 9.89
N ARG A 11 5.62 -9.82 10.07
CA ARG A 11 6.26 -8.94 9.07
C ARG A 11 6.44 -9.60 7.71
N ARG A 12 6.82 -10.88 7.68
CA ARG A 12 7.01 -11.63 6.42
C ARG A 12 5.69 -11.84 5.67
N VAL A 13 4.63 -12.19 6.40
CA VAL A 13 3.28 -12.31 5.84
C VAL A 13 2.78 -10.95 5.35
N GLY A 14 2.99 -9.89 6.13
CA GLY A 14 2.64 -8.52 5.75
C GLY A 14 3.32 -8.05 4.47
N LYS A 15 4.61 -8.34 4.30
CA LYS A 15 5.32 -8.04 3.04
C LYS A 15 4.71 -8.78 1.84
N ALA A 16 4.47 -10.08 1.99
CA ALA A 16 3.83 -10.90 0.94
C ALA A 16 2.43 -10.39 0.57
N GLN A 17 1.67 -9.95 1.57
CA GLN A 17 0.35 -9.37 1.37
C GLN A 17 0.41 -8.04 0.61
N SER A 18 1.39 -7.17 0.93
CA SER A 18 1.59 -5.91 0.22
C SER A 18 1.94 -6.13 -1.25
N GLU A 19 2.78 -7.11 -1.55
CA GLU A 19 3.13 -7.50 -2.93
C GLU A 19 1.89 -8.02 -3.68
N LEU A 20 1.12 -8.94 -3.06
CA LEU A 20 -0.13 -9.47 -3.62
C LEU A 20 -1.17 -8.36 -3.89
N GLN A 21 -1.38 -7.47 -2.93
CA GLN A 21 -2.33 -6.37 -3.11
C GLN A 21 -1.87 -5.36 -4.17
N ALA A 22 -0.57 -5.28 -4.49
CA ALA A 22 -0.06 -4.42 -5.56
C ALA A 22 -0.30 -5.05 -6.93
N SER A 23 -0.04 -6.35 -7.09
CA SER A 23 -0.36 -7.08 -8.33
C SER A 23 -1.86 -7.12 -8.59
N GLU A 24 -2.68 -7.33 -7.56
CA GLU A 24 -4.15 -7.28 -7.67
C GLU A 24 -4.64 -5.90 -8.12
N ALA A 25 -4.07 -4.83 -7.57
CA ALA A 25 -4.44 -3.46 -7.96
C ALA A 25 -4.07 -3.18 -9.43
N SER A 26 -2.88 -3.61 -9.87
CA SER A 26 -2.44 -3.49 -11.27
C SER A 26 -3.37 -4.25 -12.21
N PHE A 27 -3.74 -5.50 -11.88
CA PHE A 27 -4.69 -6.29 -12.66
C PHE A 27 -6.05 -5.62 -12.77
N ARG A 28 -6.60 -5.10 -11.66
CA ARG A 28 -7.88 -4.37 -11.67
C ARG A 28 -7.83 -3.10 -12.51
N ALA A 29 -6.73 -2.35 -12.47
CA ALA A 29 -6.54 -1.16 -13.29
C ALA A 29 -6.53 -1.51 -14.79
N ALA A 30 -5.76 -2.54 -15.18
CA ALA A 30 -5.71 -3.01 -16.55
C ALA A 30 -7.07 -3.52 -17.04
N HIS A 31 -7.80 -4.25 -16.20
CA HIS A 31 -9.16 -4.71 -16.52
C HIS A 31 -10.15 -3.54 -16.66
N ALA A 32 -10.06 -2.52 -15.80
CA ALA A 32 -10.90 -1.32 -15.90
C ALA A 32 -10.64 -0.54 -17.19
N GLN A 33 -9.37 -0.42 -17.61
CA GLN A 33 -8.99 0.21 -18.87
C GLN A 33 -9.60 -0.53 -20.06
N ARG A 34 -9.47 -1.86 -20.13
CA ARG A 34 -10.08 -2.67 -21.21
C ARG A 34 -11.59 -2.52 -21.27
N ARG A 35 -12.26 -2.46 -20.12
CA ARG A 35 -13.70 -2.21 -20.05
C ARG A 35 -14.06 -0.83 -20.62
N ALA A 36 -13.23 0.19 -20.40
CA ALA A 36 -13.46 1.53 -20.95
C ALA A 36 -13.27 1.58 -22.48
N PHE A 37 -12.35 0.78 -23.02
CA PHE A 37 -12.03 0.75 -24.45
C PHE A 37 -12.55 -0.49 -25.20
N ALA A 38 -13.57 -1.17 -24.65
CA ALA A 38 -14.09 -2.43 -25.20
C ALA A 38 -14.63 -2.28 -26.64
N GLU A 39 -15.27 -1.15 -26.94
CA GLU A 39 -15.76 -0.86 -28.30
C GLU A 39 -14.61 -0.73 -29.30
N GLY A 40 -13.53 -0.04 -28.92
CA GLY A 40 -12.34 0.08 -29.75
C GLY A 40 -11.66 -1.26 -29.99
N ILE A 41 -11.50 -2.08 -28.94
CA ILE A 41 -10.91 -3.42 -29.06
C ILE A 41 -11.73 -4.30 -30.01
N SER A 42 -13.06 -4.27 -29.89
CA SER A 42 -13.96 -5.01 -30.77
C SER A 42 -13.91 -4.51 -32.22
N PHE A 43 -13.83 -3.20 -32.43
CA PHE A 43 -13.75 -2.59 -33.76
C PHE A 43 -12.47 -2.99 -34.52
N TYR A 44 -11.33 -3.03 -33.82
CA TYR A 44 -10.04 -3.40 -34.42
C TYR A 44 -9.74 -4.91 -34.35
N GLY A 45 -10.60 -5.71 -33.72
CA GLY A 45 -10.39 -7.15 -33.58
C GLY A 45 -9.21 -7.55 -32.68
N GLY A 46 -8.82 -6.67 -31.74
CA GLY A 46 -7.66 -6.85 -30.85
C GLY A 46 -7.88 -7.78 -29.66
N GLU A 47 -8.94 -8.59 -29.65
CA GLU A 47 -9.38 -9.38 -28.49
C GLU A 47 -8.31 -10.36 -28.00
N GLU A 48 -7.62 -11.03 -28.93
CA GLU A 48 -6.61 -12.04 -28.58
C GLU A 48 -5.34 -11.40 -27.99
N THR A 49 -4.90 -10.27 -28.54
CA THR A 49 -3.76 -9.50 -28.00
C THR A 49 -4.07 -8.98 -26.59
N GLU A 50 -5.27 -8.43 -26.40
CA GLU A 50 -5.71 -7.92 -25.10
C GLU A 50 -5.89 -9.02 -24.07
N ARG A 51 -6.31 -10.20 -24.49
CA ARG A 51 -6.37 -11.39 -23.64
C ARG A 51 -5.00 -11.79 -23.13
N VAL A 52 -4.01 -11.95 -24.02
CA VAL A 52 -2.64 -12.33 -23.64
C VAL A 52 -2.05 -11.32 -22.65
N LEU A 53 -2.32 -10.03 -22.89
CA LEU A 53 -1.80 -8.95 -22.06
C LEU A 53 -2.53 -8.88 -20.70
N LEU A 54 -3.82 -9.23 -20.64
CA LEU A 54 -4.57 -9.39 -19.38
C LEU A 54 -4.10 -10.61 -18.58
N ASP A 55 -3.85 -11.74 -19.26
CA ASP A 55 -3.35 -12.97 -18.65
C ASP A 55 -1.96 -12.74 -18.01
N GLY A 56 -1.10 -11.94 -18.66
CA GLY A 56 0.19 -11.54 -18.09
C GLY A 56 0.08 -10.71 -16.79
N HIS A 57 -1.00 -9.95 -16.60
CA HIS A 57 -1.26 -9.27 -15.32
C HIS A 57 -1.90 -10.19 -14.27
N PHE A 58 -2.54 -11.29 -14.69
CA PHE A 58 -3.23 -12.21 -13.80
C PHE A 58 -2.27 -13.22 -13.15
N GLU A 59 -1.29 -13.72 -13.90
CA GLU A 59 -0.28 -14.66 -13.40
C GLU A 59 0.41 -14.23 -12.09
N PRO A 60 0.94 -12.99 -11.94
CA PRO A 60 1.55 -12.54 -10.69
C PRO A 60 0.56 -12.44 -9.52
N VAL A 61 -0.75 -12.35 -9.78
CA VAL A 61 -1.79 -12.39 -8.74
C VAL A 61 -1.91 -13.81 -8.19
N VAL A 62 -1.93 -14.81 -9.08
CA VAL A 62 -2.04 -16.23 -8.69
C VAL A 62 -0.79 -16.69 -7.94
N GLU A 63 0.39 -16.34 -8.45
CA GLU A 63 1.67 -16.62 -7.78
C GLU A 63 1.75 -15.95 -6.41
N GLY A 64 1.38 -14.66 -6.34
CA GLY A 64 1.33 -13.90 -5.10
C GLY A 64 0.38 -14.52 -4.07
N PHE A 65 -0.80 -15.00 -4.50
CA PHE A 65 -1.78 -15.63 -3.63
C PHE A 65 -1.25 -16.95 -3.07
N THR A 66 -0.62 -17.76 -3.91
CA THR A 66 -0.02 -19.04 -3.51
C THR A 66 1.11 -18.82 -2.49
N ALA A 67 2.01 -17.88 -2.77
CA ALA A 67 3.11 -17.52 -1.87
C ALA A 67 2.60 -16.95 -0.53
N PHE A 68 1.53 -16.15 -0.55
CA PHE A 68 0.89 -15.63 0.65
C PHE A 68 0.27 -16.75 1.49
N ALA A 69 -0.49 -17.66 0.86
CA ALA A 69 -1.13 -18.79 1.52
C ALA A 69 -0.10 -19.71 2.20
N GLN A 70 0.99 -20.05 1.50
CA GLN A 70 2.08 -20.87 2.05
C GLN A 70 2.76 -20.24 3.26
N ARG A 71 2.83 -18.91 3.35
CA ARG A 71 3.43 -18.18 4.48
C ARG A 71 2.45 -17.97 5.63
N LYS A 72 1.16 -17.80 5.33
CA LYS A 72 0.09 -17.57 6.30
C LYS A 72 -0.31 -18.86 7.04
N PHE A 73 -0.41 -19.97 6.33
CA PHE A 73 -0.81 -21.26 6.91
C PHE A 73 0.02 -21.71 8.13
N PRO A 74 1.37 -21.74 8.09
CA PRO A 74 2.16 -22.17 9.25
C PRO A 74 2.01 -21.21 10.45
N MET A 75 1.72 -19.92 10.20
CA MET A 75 1.47 -18.95 11.26
C MET A 75 0.14 -19.26 11.98
N GLU A 76 -0.91 -19.59 11.24
CA GLU A 76 -2.21 -19.99 11.81
C GLU A 76 -2.12 -21.32 12.56
N VAL A 77 -1.39 -22.30 12.01
CA VAL A 77 -1.14 -23.59 12.70
C VAL A 77 -0.35 -23.37 13.99
N LEU A 78 0.70 -22.55 13.96
CA LEU A 78 1.49 -22.23 15.15
C LEU A 78 0.64 -21.53 16.22
N GLN A 79 -0.22 -20.60 15.82
CA GLN A 79 -1.14 -19.90 16.71
C GLN A 79 -2.16 -20.86 17.34
N LEU A 80 -2.70 -21.80 16.56
CA LEU A 80 -3.61 -22.84 17.07
C LEU A 80 -2.91 -23.77 18.07
N LEU A 81 -1.64 -24.11 17.81
CA LEU A 81 -0.83 -24.93 18.72
C LEU A 81 -0.58 -24.22 20.05
N PHE A 82 -0.30 -22.92 20.03
CA PHE A 82 -0.20 -22.13 21.27
C PHE A 82 -1.54 -22.03 22.00
N TYR A 83 -2.65 -21.91 21.27
CA TYR A 83 -3.99 -21.91 21.85
C TYR A 83 -4.31 -23.23 22.56
N GLN A 84 -3.94 -24.38 21.99
CA GLN A 84 -4.14 -25.67 22.65
C GLN A 84 -3.16 -25.87 23.81
N GLY A 85 -1.91 -25.46 23.65
CA GLY A 85 -0.86 -25.60 24.67
C GLY A 85 -1.18 -24.86 25.97
N GLN A 86 -1.84 -23.70 25.89
CA GLN A 86 -2.14 -22.88 27.07
C GLN A 86 -3.04 -23.60 28.09
N PHE A 87 -3.99 -24.43 27.62
CA PHE A 87 -4.87 -25.21 28.50
C PHE A 87 -4.12 -26.31 29.23
N THR A 88 -3.18 -26.97 28.54
CA THR A 88 -2.34 -28.00 29.17
C THR A 88 -1.43 -27.42 30.25
N ILE A 89 -0.89 -26.21 30.02
CA ILE A 89 -0.04 -25.51 31.00
C ILE A 89 -0.86 -25.08 32.22
N ALA A 90 -2.07 -24.54 32.02
CA ALA A 90 -2.95 -24.13 33.11
C ALA A 90 -3.33 -25.32 34.01
N MET A 91 -3.71 -26.45 33.42
CA MET A 91 -4.04 -27.67 34.17
C MET A 91 -2.84 -28.23 34.93
N LEU A 92 -1.65 -28.22 34.33
CA LEU A 92 -0.41 -28.67 34.99
C LEU A 92 -0.05 -27.80 36.20
N LEU A 93 -0.07 -26.48 36.03
CA LEU A 93 0.29 -25.56 37.11
C LEU A 93 -0.77 -25.53 38.22
N GLY A 94 -2.05 -25.52 37.87
CA GLY A 94 -3.14 -25.68 38.83
C GLY A 94 -2.98 -26.98 39.62
N GLY A 95 -2.63 -28.08 38.94
CA GLY A 95 -2.35 -29.37 39.58
C GLY A 95 -1.20 -29.30 40.58
N VAL A 96 -0.06 -28.74 40.21
CA VAL A 96 1.11 -28.60 41.11
C VAL A 96 0.78 -27.77 42.34
N VAL A 97 0.01 -26.69 42.19
CA VAL A 97 -0.42 -25.84 43.32
C VAL A 97 -1.38 -26.60 44.24
N ALA A 98 -2.32 -27.34 43.67
CA ALA A 98 -3.28 -28.16 44.40
C ALA A 98 -2.60 -29.27 45.25
N PHE A 99 -1.46 -29.81 44.82
CA PHE A 99 -0.74 -30.85 45.57
C PHE A 99 -0.02 -30.35 46.84
N ARG A 100 0.03 -29.05 47.11
CA ARG A 100 0.69 -28.52 48.32
C ARG A 100 -0.15 -28.66 49.60
N ASP A 101 -1.47 -28.70 49.50
CA ASP A 101 -2.35 -28.77 50.66
C ASP A 101 -2.85 -30.19 50.94
N SER A 102 -3.00 -30.49 52.24
CA SER A 102 -3.42 -31.81 52.73
C SER A 102 -4.95 -31.96 52.77
N ASP A 103 -5.69 -30.85 52.85
CA ASP A 103 -7.16 -30.87 52.89
C ASP A 103 -7.77 -30.92 51.47
N VAL A 104 -8.72 -31.83 51.27
CA VAL A 104 -9.34 -32.11 49.96
C VAL A 104 -10.25 -30.96 49.52
N ALA A 105 -10.95 -30.32 50.46
CA ALA A 105 -11.86 -29.22 50.15
C ALA A 105 -11.09 -27.95 49.72
N GLU A 106 -10.01 -27.64 50.44
CA GLU A 106 -9.14 -26.50 50.15
C GLU A 106 -8.37 -26.69 48.84
N ARG A 107 -7.87 -27.91 48.59
CA ARG A 107 -7.22 -28.29 47.33
C ARG A 107 -8.08 -28.02 46.09
N THR A 108 -9.35 -28.41 46.15
CA THR A 108 -10.27 -28.25 45.00
C THR A 108 -10.56 -26.77 44.74
N ARG A 109 -10.75 -25.97 45.79
CA ARG A 109 -10.91 -24.51 45.68
C ARG A 109 -9.67 -23.83 45.11
N LEU A 110 -8.49 -24.20 45.57
CA LEU A 110 -7.23 -23.61 45.13
C LEU A 110 -6.95 -23.95 43.65
N PHE A 111 -7.26 -25.18 43.24
CA PHE A 111 -7.21 -25.60 41.85
C PHE A 111 -8.15 -24.79 40.96
N ASP A 112 -9.43 -24.69 41.32
CA ASP A 112 -10.42 -23.97 40.50
C ASP A 112 -10.09 -22.48 40.36
N LEU A 113 -9.64 -21.85 41.45
CA LEU A 113 -9.24 -20.44 41.45
C LEU A 113 -8.03 -20.20 40.54
N THR A 114 -6.98 -21.01 40.70
CA THR A 114 -5.74 -20.85 39.92
C THR A 114 -5.93 -21.19 38.45
N ASN A 115 -6.67 -22.26 38.14
CA ASN A 115 -6.97 -22.67 36.78
C ASN A 115 -7.82 -21.61 36.06
N SER A 116 -8.88 -21.12 36.71
CA SER A 116 -9.76 -20.08 36.14
C SER A 116 -9.02 -18.76 35.87
N ALA A 117 -8.22 -18.30 36.84
CA ALA A 117 -7.39 -17.10 36.67
C ALA A 117 -6.40 -17.27 35.52
N MET A 118 -5.72 -18.41 35.45
CA MET A 118 -4.70 -18.68 34.44
C MET A 118 -5.29 -18.80 33.03
N VAL A 119 -6.40 -19.51 32.86
CA VAL A 119 -7.13 -19.60 31.59
C VAL A 119 -7.57 -18.22 31.12
N THR A 120 -8.11 -17.38 32.01
CA THR A 120 -8.56 -16.03 31.67
C THR A 120 -7.40 -15.15 31.19
N CYS A 121 -6.26 -15.17 31.90
CA CYS A 121 -5.06 -14.43 31.50
C CYS A 121 -4.52 -14.90 30.15
N LEU A 122 -4.43 -16.21 29.92
CA LEU A 122 -3.91 -16.78 28.68
C LEU A 122 -4.83 -16.51 27.49
N MET A 123 -6.15 -16.60 27.68
CA MET A 123 -7.14 -16.20 26.67
C MET A 123 -7.02 -14.73 26.28
N ALA A 124 -6.80 -13.82 27.24
CA ALA A 124 -6.60 -12.40 26.96
C ALA A 124 -5.33 -12.16 26.12
N LEU A 125 -4.22 -12.82 26.46
CA LEU A 125 -2.97 -12.73 25.70
C LEU A 125 -3.10 -13.28 24.27
N ASN A 126 -3.85 -14.38 24.09
CA ASN A 126 -4.09 -14.92 22.77
C ASN A 126 -4.95 -13.98 21.91
N LYS A 127 -6.00 -13.36 22.49
CA LYS A 127 -6.81 -12.35 21.78
C LYS A 127 -5.96 -11.18 21.30
N ILE A 128 -5.05 -10.67 22.13
CA ILE A 128 -4.10 -9.62 21.74
C ILE A 128 -3.23 -10.08 20.56
N SER A 129 -2.74 -11.33 20.61
CA SER A 129 -1.91 -11.90 19.54
C SER A 129 -2.68 -12.02 18.21
N CYS A 130 -3.97 -12.40 18.25
CA CYS A 130 -4.83 -12.39 17.06
C CYS A 130 -4.96 -10.98 16.47
N GLN A 131 -5.23 -9.99 17.32
CA GLN A 131 -5.43 -8.60 16.90
C GLN A 131 -4.18 -7.98 16.28
N LEU A 132 -2.99 -8.42 16.68
CA LEU A 132 -1.72 -7.95 16.11
C LEU A 132 -1.65 -8.19 14.60
N MET A 133 -2.21 -9.30 14.11
CA MET A 133 -2.23 -9.62 12.69
C MET A 133 -3.14 -8.65 11.91
N ASP A 134 -4.32 -8.35 12.44
CA ASP A 134 -5.24 -7.41 11.80
C ASP A 134 -4.71 -5.97 11.87
N PHE A 135 -4.01 -5.62 12.95
CA PHE A 135 -3.30 -4.36 13.05
C PHE A 135 -2.21 -4.26 11.98
N ALA A 136 -1.41 -5.30 11.75
CA ALA A 136 -0.39 -5.30 10.70
C ALA A 136 -0.99 -5.08 9.29
N LYS A 137 -2.17 -5.66 9.01
CA LYS A 137 -2.91 -5.40 7.77
C LYS A 137 -3.37 -3.94 7.69
N ALA A 138 -3.94 -3.42 8.78
CA ALA A 138 -4.40 -2.04 8.85
C ALA A 138 -3.23 -1.06 8.62
N THR A 139 -2.07 -1.29 9.23
CA THR A 139 -0.87 -0.47 9.02
C THR A 139 -0.41 -0.48 7.57
N ALA A 140 -0.45 -1.64 6.90
CA ALA A 140 -0.09 -1.73 5.47
C ALA A 140 -1.04 -0.93 4.57
N LEU A 141 -2.35 -0.96 4.86
CA LEU A 141 -3.34 -0.14 4.14
C LEU A 141 -3.14 1.36 4.43
N LEU A 142 -2.89 1.71 5.68
CA LEU A 142 -2.70 3.10 6.10
C LEU A 142 -1.47 3.72 5.44
N ALA A 143 -0.38 2.94 5.31
CA ALA A 143 0.83 3.38 4.60
C ALA A 143 0.57 3.71 3.12
N ARG A 144 -0.35 3.00 2.46
CA ARG A 144 -0.73 3.29 1.06
C ARG A 144 -1.50 4.60 0.95
N VAL A 145 -2.45 4.81 1.85
CA VAL A 145 -3.24 6.06 1.89
C VAL A 145 -2.36 7.25 2.23
N ALA A 146 -1.45 7.10 3.19
CA ALA A 146 -0.47 8.13 3.52
C ALA A 146 0.39 8.50 2.31
N LYS A 147 0.91 7.51 1.57
CA LYS A 147 1.68 7.78 0.35
C LYS A 147 0.86 8.50 -0.73
N LEU A 148 -0.41 8.16 -0.89
CA LEU A 148 -1.30 8.87 -1.83
C LEU A 148 -1.48 10.33 -1.40
N TYR A 149 -1.66 10.57 -0.11
CA TYR A 149 -1.79 11.91 0.45
C TYR A 149 -0.52 12.74 0.23
N GLU A 150 0.66 12.18 0.52
CA GLU A 150 1.96 12.82 0.28
C GLU A 150 2.14 13.22 -1.20
N VAL A 151 1.78 12.33 -2.13
CA VAL A 151 1.87 12.62 -3.57
C VAL A 151 0.90 13.74 -3.96
N MET A 152 -0.33 13.72 -3.43
CA MET A 152 -1.33 14.74 -3.71
C MET A 152 -0.90 16.12 -3.19
N GLU A 153 -0.29 16.17 -2.01
CA GLU A 153 0.29 17.39 -1.43
C GLU A 153 1.46 17.91 -2.28
N ALA A 154 2.35 17.02 -2.76
CA ALA A 154 3.44 17.40 -3.66
C ALA A 154 2.92 17.97 -4.99
N PHE A 155 1.83 17.42 -5.55
CA PHE A 155 1.19 17.97 -6.74
C PHE A 155 0.64 19.37 -6.52
N LEU A 156 -0.07 19.60 -5.41
CA LEU A 156 -0.59 20.93 -5.06
C LEU A 156 0.53 21.96 -4.87
N ALA A 157 1.64 21.56 -4.25
CA ALA A 157 2.82 22.41 -4.10
C ALA A 157 3.43 22.77 -5.47
N TYR A 158 3.53 21.79 -6.39
CA TYR A 158 4.03 22.01 -7.74
C TYR A 158 3.14 22.97 -8.55
N GLU A 159 1.81 22.80 -8.51
CA GLU A 159 0.88 23.73 -9.16
C GLU A 159 1.00 25.15 -8.60
N GLY A 160 1.17 25.28 -7.28
CA GLY A 160 1.42 26.56 -6.62
C GLY A 160 2.70 27.25 -7.12
N GLN A 161 3.78 26.49 -7.32
CA GLN A 161 5.03 27.00 -7.90
C GLN A 161 4.85 27.43 -9.36
N LEU A 162 4.15 26.63 -10.16
CA LEU A 162 3.90 26.91 -11.58
C LEU A 162 3.08 28.20 -11.74
N ARG A 163 2.08 28.40 -10.87
CA ARG A 163 1.25 29.62 -10.84
C ARG A 163 2.06 30.85 -10.42
N LYS A 164 2.93 30.73 -9.41
CA LYS A 164 3.85 31.82 -8.99
C LYS A 164 4.84 32.19 -10.10
N ALA A 165 5.37 31.20 -10.83
CA ALA A 165 6.25 31.42 -11.96
C ALA A 165 5.53 32.12 -13.12
N ALA A 166 4.29 31.74 -13.44
CA ALA A 166 3.47 32.39 -14.47
C ALA A 166 3.19 33.87 -14.14
N VAL A 167 2.78 34.19 -12.90
CA VAL A 167 2.57 35.57 -12.45
C VAL A 167 3.86 36.39 -12.52
N SER A 168 5.00 35.78 -12.16
CA SER A 168 6.30 36.44 -12.22
C SER A 168 6.81 36.67 -13.66
N ALA A 169 6.39 35.84 -14.61
CA ALA A 169 6.69 36.00 -16.03
C ALA A 169 5.80 37.06 -16.67
N GLU A 170 4.51 37.10 -16.35
CA GLU A 170 3.59 38.16 -16.79
C GLU A 170 4.02 39.54 -16.28
N LEU A 171 4.50 39.64 -15.04
CA LEU A 171 5.05 40.89 -14.49
C LEU A 171 6.34 41.37 -15.19
N ARG A 172 7.10 40.48 -15.84
CA ARG A 172 8.31 40.86 -16.61
C ARG A 172 7.99 41.32 -18.03
N CYS A 173 6.85 40.91 -18.59
CA CYS A 173 6.48 41.19 -19.98
C CYS A 173 5.62 42.45 -20.17
N SER A 174 5.06 43.06 -19.10
CA SER A 174 4.29 44.30 -19.19
C SER A 174 4.94 45.46 -18.42
N PRO A 175 5.59 46.43 -19.10
CA PRO A 175 5.92 47.70 -18.47
C PRO A 175 4.65 48.56 -18.41
N GLY A 176 3.91 48.41 -17.32
CA GLY A 176 2.87 49.35 -16.90
C GLY A 176 1.45 48.86 -17.11
N GLU A 177 0.92 48.10 -16.14
CA GLU A 177 -0.40 48.37 -15.57
C GLU A 177 -0.57 47.61 -14.25
N VAL A 178 -1.01 48.34 -13.23
CA VAL A 178 -1.27 47.85 -11.87
C VAL A 178 -2.59 47.08 -11.89
N LEU A 179 -2.61 45.81 -11.47
CA LEU A 179 -3.87 45.19 -11.07
C LEU A 179 -3.77 44.32 -9.81
N LEU A 180 -4.70 44.66 -8.93
CA LEU A 180 -5.12 44.19 -7.62
C LEU A 180 -4.79 42.75 -7.19
N GLY A 181 -4.51 42.67 -5.89
CA GLY A 181 -4.22 41.47 -5.13
C GLY A 181 -5.30 40.39 -5.18
N VAL A 182 -4.82 39.16 -5.18
CA VAL A 182 -5.56 37.97 -4.75
C VAL A 182 -4.97 37.57 -3.40
N GLN A 183 -5.83 37.52 -2.38
CA GLN A 183 -5.48 37.23 -1.01
C GLN A 183 -4.81 35.86 -0.85
N GLU A 184 -3.81 35.87 0.02
CA GLU A 184 -2.98 34.77 0.48
C GLU A 184 -3.83 33.71 1.20
N GLY A 185 -3.71 32.46 0.74
CA GLY A 185 -3.84 31.30 1.62
C GLY A 185 -2.43 30.92 2.06
N GLU A 186 -2.15 31.00 3.36
CA GLU A 186 -0.83 30.73 3.94
C GLU A 186 -0.30 29.35 3.53
N PRO A 187 0.86 29.24 2.86
CA PRO A 187 1.61 28.00 2.84
C PRO A 187 2.26 27.81 4.21
N LEU A 188 1.95 26.69 4.87
CA LEU A 188 2.74 26.20 5.98
C LEU A 188 4.13 25.84 5.43
N ILE A 189 5.10 26.71 5.75
CA ILE A 189 6.54 26.53 5.64
C ILE A 189 7.17 27.04 4.33
N GLU A 190 8.07 27.99 4.54
CA GLU A 190 8.86 28.74 3.58
C GLU A 190 9.95 27.83 2.95
N VAL A 191 9.78 27.45 1.68
CA VAL A 191 10.80 26.72 0.92
C VAL A 191 11.59 27.73 0.10
N ASP A 192 12.68 28.18 0.69
CA ASP A 192 13.63 29.09 0.07
C ASP A 192 14.43 28.34 -1.03
N ARG A 193 14.29 28.83 -2.27
CA ARG A 193 15.22 28.76 -3.42
C ARG A 193 15.71 27.39 -3.92
N VAL A 194 15.14 26.96 -5.04
CA VAL A 194 15.93 26.46 -6.18
C VAL A 194 15.39 27.10 -7.45
N ALA A 195 16.06 28.16 -7.92
CA ALA A 195 15.79 28.79 -9.20
C ALA A 195 16.62 28.08 -10.28
N CYS A 196 15.98 27.58 -11.34
CA CYS A 196 16.63 27.36 -12.63
C CYS A 196 15.97 28.30 -13.65
N CYS A 197 16.77 29.21 -14.20
CA CYS A 197 16.34 30.37 -14.98
C CYS A 197 16.42 30.13 -16.50
N CYS A 198 15.59 29.24 -17.06
CA CYS A 198 15.50 29.10 -18.52
C CYS A 198 14.05 29.28 -19.00
N GLU A 199 13.83 30.26 -19.87
CA GLU A 199 12.59 30.42 -20.65
C GLU A 199 12.42 29.24 -21.60
N TYR A 200 11.36 28.46 -21.41
CA TYR A 200 10.95 27.43 -22.37
C TYR A 200 9.76 27.94 -23.18
N ASN A 201 9.99 28.20 -24.46
CA ASN A 201 8.96 28.56 -25.41
C ASN A 201 8.36 27.26 -25.98
N VAL A 202 7.16 26.87 -25.50
CA VAL A 202 6.50 25.63 -25.94
C VAL A 202 5.65 25.94 -27.16
N ALA A 203 6.04 25.40 -28.32
CA ALA A 203 5.25 25.51 -29.54
C ALA A 203 3.91 24.77 -29.36
N GLN A 204 2.79 25.49 -29.52
CA GLN A 204 1.46 24.88 -29.54
C GLN A 204 1.31 24.02 -30.80
N LEU A 205 1.23 22.70 -30.61
CA LEU A 205 0.95 21.75 -31.69
C LEU A 205 -0.55 21.59 -31.87
N SER A 206 -1.03 21.76 -33.09
CA SER A 206 -2.40 21.45 -33.48
C SER A 206 -2.52 20.01 -34.00
N CYS A 207 -3.71 19.43 -33.84
CA CYS A 207 -4.03 18.06 -34.22
C CYS A 207 -3.66 17.80 -35.70
N GLY A 208 -2.85 16.76 -35.95
CA GLY A 208 -2.37 16.37 -37.29
C GLY A 208 -0.98 16.89 -37.67
N THR A 209 -0.32 17.67 -36.82
CA THR A 209 1.04 18.16 -37.09
C THR A 209 2.07 17.10 -36.72
N LEU A 210 2.80 16.57 -37.71
CA LEU A 210 3.93 15.66 -37.49
C LEU A 210 5.07 16.40 -36.81
N VAL A 211 5.42 15.98 -35.59
CA VAL A 211 6.54 16.54 -34.83
C VAL A 211 7.84 15.99 -35.43
N PRO A 212 8.75 16.84 -35.94
CA PRO A 212 10.05 16.37 -36.41
C PRO A 212 10.84 15.79 -35.23
N VAL A 213 11.58 14.71 -35.47
CA VAL A 213 12.41 14.06 -34.45
C VAL A 213 13.62 14.93 -34.16
N GLU A 214 13.47 15.93 -33.30
CA GLU A 214 14.58 16.66 -32.71
C GLU A 214 14.84 16.13 -31.30
N ARG A 215 16.08 15.71 -31.06
CA ARG A 215 16.55 15.29 -29.73
C ARG A 215 16.70 16.53 -28.86
N SER A 216 15.82 16.67 -27.87
CA SER A 216 16.05 17.59 -26.75
C SER A 216 17.16 17.03 -25.86
N GLU A 217 18.26 17.77 -25.70
CA GLU A 217 19.37 17.39 -24.81
C GLU A 217 18.96 17.31 -23.33
N ALA A 218 17.78 17.83 -22.97
CA ALA A 218 17.30 17.92 -21.60
C ALA A 218 16.30 16.81 -21.21
N VAL A 219 15.84 15.99 -22.15
CA VAL A 219 14.84 14.95 -21.87
C VAL A 219 15.32 13.59 -22.39
N VAL A 220 15.85 12.78 -21.48
CA VAL A 220 16.10 11.35 -21.74
C VAL A 220 14.79 10.63 -21.50
N PHE A 221 14.09 10.28 -22.58
CA PHE A 221 12.98 9.33 -22.49
C PHE A 221 13.57 7.93 -22.33
N GLU A 222 13.59 7.39 -21.11
CA GLU A 222 14.02 6.00 -20.86
C GLU A 222 13.01 4.97 -21.39
N HIS A 223 11.72 5.33 -21.48
CA HIS A 223 10.67 4.46 -22.03
C HIS A 223 9.55 5.30 -22.63
N VAL A 224 9.22 5.08 -23.90
CA VAL A 224 8.05 5.64 -24.57
C VAL A 224 7.29 4.49 -25.20
N ASP A 225 6.19 4.10 -24.58
CA ASP A 225 5.27 3.13 -25.18
C ASP A 225 4.36 3.88 -26.14
N VAL A 226 4.76 3.92 -27.41
CA VAL A 226 3.86 4.32 -28.48
C VAL A 226 2.92 3.14 -28.72
N TYR A 227 1.67 3.28 -28.29
CA TYR A 227 0.64 2.29 -28.60
C TYR A 227 0.29 2.38 -30.08
N THR A 228 0.91 1.54 -30.91
CA THR A 228 0.45 1.23 -32.26
C THR A 228 -0.51 0.04 -32.17
N PRO A 229 -1.81 0.22 -32.49
CA PRO A 229 -2.80 -0.87 -32.42
C PRO A 229 -2.53 -2.01 -33.42
N ASP A 230 -1.54 -1.88 -34.30
CA ASP A 230 -1.25 -2.83 -35.37
C ASP A 230 -0.14 -3.84 -35.06
N GLY A 231 0.49 -3.81 -33.87
CA GLY A 231 1.45 -4.86 -33.48
C GLY A 231 2.60 -5.09 -34.47
N LEU A 232 3.02 -4.05 -35.19
CA LEU A 232 4.22 -3.99 -36.01
C LEU A 232 5.15 -2.89 -35.50
#